data_AF-A0A957BUQ0-F1
#
_entry.id   AF-A0A957BUQ0-F1
#
_cell.length_a   1.000
_cell.length_b   1.000
_cell.length_c   1.000
_cell.angle_alpha   90.00
_cell.angle_beta   90.00
_cell.angle_gamma   90.00
#
_symmetry.space_group_name_H-M   'P 1'
#
loop_
_entity.id
_entity.type
_entity.pdbx_description
1 polymer ?
#
loop_
_entity_poly.entity_id
_entity_poly.type
_entity_poly.pdbx_seq_one_letter_code
_entity_poly.pdbx_strand_id
1 'polypeptide(L)'
;MTSSRLRVLLPVFLLLMFTFVLALQPISAQEEGVNLRWSIEGINDLPSLDPAKASDSQGFTVIGLLYGGLVRLDGDLNVIPDLAESWVVADDGLTYTFTLRDDSQFSDGSPVTADDVVWSLTHALDPNTGGWTGSFYLSNIVGANDVAEGNAMDLAGAVAVDDKTVELTISQPSAYFLSQLTFGSAKVVSKAQAEADPTGWENSPVTSGPFQVQEWNHGQNIILVP
;
A
#
# COMPACT_ATOMS: atom_id res chain seq x y z
N MET A 1 -2.99 81.79 56.05
CA MET A 1 -2.01 81.82 54.94
C MET A 1 -1.96 80.44 54.32
N THR A 2 -2.15 80.38 52.99
CA THR A 2 -1.72 79.35 52.02
C THR A 2 -2.16 77.89 52.27
N SER A 3 -2.76 77.13 51.36
CA SER A 3 -3.16 77.25 49.95
C SER A 3 -3.90 75.94 49.60
N SER A 4 -5.09 75.96 48.98
CA SER A 4 -5.28 75.63 47.56
C SER A 4 -5.44 74.12 47.19
N ARG A 5 -6.63 73.81 46.66
CA ARG A 5 -6.98 72.88 45.55
C ARG A 5 -7.32 71.40 45.83
N LEU A 6 -8.63 71.15 45.89
CA LEU A 6 -9.45 70.36 44.95
C LEU A 6 -8.71 69.41 43.97
N ARG A 7 -9.04 68.11 44.01
CA ARG A 7 -9.25 67.17 42.86
C ARG A 7 -9.63 65.78 43.41
N VAL A 8 -10.91 65.40 43.33
CA VAL A 8 -11.48 64.36 42.42
C VAL A 8 -10.72 63.02 42.49
N LEU A 9 -11.39 61.96 42.99
CA LEU A 9 -11.47 60.60 42.40
C LEU A 9 -12.09 59.59 43.40
N LEU A 10 -13.40 59.40 43.29
CA LEU A 10 -14.16 58.20 43.65
C LEU A 10 -14.61 57.61 42.28
N PRO A 11 -14.63 56.29 41.97
CA PRO A 11 -14.36 55.08 42.77
C PRO A 11 -13.35 54.09 42.12
N VAL A 12 -12.44 53.50 42.91
CA VAL A 12 -11.55 52.37 42.50
C VAL A 12 -12.24 51.02 42.73
N PHE A 13 -13.51 50.88 42.35
CA PHE A 13 -14.27 49.64 42.65
C PHE A 13 -15.01 49.02 41.46
N LEU A 14 -14.84 49.55 40.24
CA LEU A 14 -15.54 49.05 39.05
C LEU A 14 -14.62 48.62 37.89
N LEU A 15 -13.34 48.37 38.18
CA LEU A 15 -12.35 47.97 37.16
C LEU A 15 -11.62 46.65 37.50
N LEU A 16 -12.25 45.79 38.30
CA LEU A 16 -11.72 44.47 38.71
C LEU A 16 -12.71 43.33 38.43
N MET A 17 -13.71 43.58 37.58
CA MET A 17 -14.68 42.58 37.10
C MET A 17 -14.71 42.46 35.58
N PHE A 18 -13.61 42.79 34.88
CA PHE A 18 -13.56 42.74 33.42
C PHE A 18 -12.29 42.11 32.80
N THR A 19 -11.48 41.40 33.59
CA THR A 19 -10.26 40.73 33.07
C THR A 19 -10.06 39.34 33.68
N PHE A 20 -11.13 38.55 33.79
CA PHE A 20 -10.98 37.10 34.01
C PHE A 20 -12.14 36.30 33.38
N VAL A 21 -12.43 36.57 32.11
CA VAL A 21 -12.93 35.50 31.23
C VAL A 21 -11.70 34.98 30.50
N LEU A 22 -10.86 34.22 31.22
CA LEU A 22 -9.93 33.32 30.55
C LEU A 22 -10.84 32.31 29.87
N ALA A 23 -10.90 32.38 28.54
CA ALA A 23 -11.64 31.44 27.74
C ALA A 23 -11.22 30.01 28.14
N LEU A 24 -12.11 29.27 28.78
CA LEU A 24 -12.15 27.82 28.58
C LEU A 24 -12.54 27.62 27.12
N GLN A 25 -11.58 27.83 26.22
CA GLN A 25 -11.59 27.09 24.97
C GLN A 25 -11.51 25.63 25.42
N PRO A 26 -12.41 24.74 24.98
CA PRO A 26 -12.10 23.32 25.10
C PRO A 26 -10.73 23.17 24.44
N ILE A 27 -9.75 22.66 25.18
CA ILE A 27 -8.58 22.08 24.56
C ILE A 27 -9.19 20.97 23.72
N SER A 28 -9.35 21.20 22.41
CA SER A 28 -9.48 20.10 21.50
C SER A 28 -8.21 19.30 21.74
N ALA A 29 -8.35 18.18 22.44
CA ALA A 29 -7.34 17.14 22.36
C ALA A 29 -7.20 16.91 20.85
N GLN A 30 -6.08 17.37 20.30
CA GLN A 30 -5.60 16.85 19.04
C GLN A 30 -5.55 15.35 19.31
N GLU A 31 -6.42 14.57 18.66
CA GLU A 31 -6.27 13.12 18.71
C GLU A 31 -4.84 12.87 18.28
N GLU A 32 -3.96 12.54 19.24
CA GLU A 32 -2.62 12.07 18.92
C GLU A 32 -2.88 10.82 18.08
N GLY A 33 -2.64 10.94 16.77
CA GLY A 33 -2.80 9.83 15.85
C GLY A 33 -2.11 8.61 16.45
N VAL A 34 -2.78 7.46 16.37
CA VAL A 34 -2.25 6.22 16.95
C VAL A 34 -0.96 5.87 16.23
N ASN A 35 0.18 6.18 16.86
CA ASN A 35 1.50 5.83 16.36
C ASN A 35 1.84 4.40 16.80
N LEU A 36 1.70 3.43 15.89
CA LEU A 36 2.16 2.08 16.12
C LEU A 36 3.67 2.00 15.80
N ARG A 37 4.47 1.58 16.78
CA ARG A 37 5.87 1.22 16.59
C ARG A 37 6.01 -0.27 16.82
N TRP A 38 6.43 -1.02 15.80
CA TRP A 38 6.76 -2.43 15.94
C TRP A 38 8.20 -2.67 15.47
N SER A 39 8.86 -3.68 16.03
CA SER A 39 10.20 -4.09 15.60
C SER A 39 10.09 -5.15 14.51
N ILE A 40 10.80 -4.96 13.40
CA ILE A 40 11.00 -6.01 12.40
C ILE A 40 12.18 -6.88 12.88
N GLU A 41 11.87 -7.92 13.66
CA GLU A 41 12.88 -8.77 14.29
C GLU A 41 13.65 -9.60 13.25
N GLY A 42 14.95 -9.79 13.47
CA GLY A 42 15.78 -10.74 12.70
C GLY A 42 16.50 -10.16 11.48
N ILE A 43 16.24 -8.90 11.11
CA ILE A 43 16.96 -8.18 10.05
C ILE A 43 17.38 -6.78 10.54
N ASN A 44 18.40 -6.21 9.92
CA ASN A 44 18.82 -4.83 10.22
C ASN A 44 18.23 -3.82 9.23
N ASP A 45 17.84 -4.27 8.05
CA ASP A 45 17.21 -3.45 7.01
C ASP A 45 16.50 -4.34 5.99
N LEU A 46 15.53 -3.79 5.26
CA LEU A 46 14.99 -4.46 4.08
C LEU A 46 15.96 -4.28 2.90
N PRO A 47 16.13 -5.31 2.05
CA PRO A 47 16.97 -5.15 0.86
C PRO A 47 16.29 -4.33 -0.23
N SER A 48 14.96 -4.32 -0.27
CA SER A 48 14.15 -3.65 -1.29
C SER A 48 12.69 -3.55 -0.82
N LEU A 49 11.94 -2.56 -1.33
CA LEU A 49 10.48 -2.50 -1.20
C LEU A 49 9.74 -2.95 -2.48
N ASP A 50 10.47 -3.54 -3.43
CA ASP A 50 9.87 -4.24 -4.56
C ASP A 50 9.23 -5.57 -4.09
N PRO A 51 7.91 -5.75 -4.25
CA PRO A 51 7.23 -6.99 -3.87
C PRO A 51 7.79 -8.24 -4.56
N ALA A 52 8.32 -8.12 -5.78
CA ALA A 52 8.91 -9.23 -6.54
C ALA A 52 10.20 -9.78 -5.89
N LYS A 53 10.92 -8.94 -5.14
CA LYS A 53 12.22 -9.28 -4.52
C LYS A 53 12.09 -9.81 -3.09
N ALA A 54 10.91 -9.69 -2.48
CA ALA A 54 10.70 -10.15 -1.12
C ALA A 54 10.73 -11.68 -1.01
N SER A 55 11.44 -12.15 0.01
CA SER A 55 11.73 -13.58 0.21
C SER A 55 11.63 -14.05 1.66
N ASP A 56 11.27 -13.15 2.58
CA ASP A 56 11.13 -13.44 4.01
C ASP A 56 9.85 -12.80 4.60
N SER A 57 9.47 -13.25 5.80
CA SER A 57 8.26 -12.78 6.48
C SER A 57 8.28 -11.30 6.82
N GLN A 58 9.47 -10.74 7.05
CA GLN A 58 9.69 -9.36 7.45
C GLN A 58 9.38 -8.41 6.29
N GLY A 59 9.94 -8.69 5.11
CA GLY A 59 9.64 -7.99 3.88
C GLY A 59 8.16 -8.10 3.51
N PHE A 60 7.59 -9.31 3.58
CA PHE A 60 6.17 -9.49 3.29
C PHE A 60 5.24 -8.73 4.24
N THR A 61 5.64 -8.55 5.50
CA THR A 61 4.87 -7.74 6.46
C THR A 61 4.81 -6.28 6.01
N VAL A 62 5.95 -5.68 5.64
CA VAL A 62 5.99 -4.29 5.18
C VAL A 62 5.31 -4.14 3.81
N ILE A 63 5.57 -5.05 2.87
CA ILE A 63 4.92 -5.07 1.55
C ILE A 63 3.40 -5.18 1.66
N GLY A 64 2.88 -5.98 2.60
CA GLY A 64 1.45 -6.10 2.82
C GLY A 64 0.75 -4.82 3.28
N LEU A 65 1.52 -3.85 3.80
CA LEU A 65 1.02 -2.52 4.19
C LEU A 65 1.14 -1.50 3.05
N LEU A 66 2.19 -1.64 2.24
CA LEU A 66 2.48 -0.74 1.13
C LEU A 66 1.67 -1.06 -0.14
N TYR A 67 1.30 -2.33 -0.37
CA TYR A 67 0.72 -2.72 -1.65
C TYR A 67 -0.55 -3.54 -1.49
N GLY A 68 -1.53 -3.22 -2.32
CA GLY A 68 -2.72 -4.02 -2.54
C GLY A 68 -2.44 -5.19 -3.49
N GLY A 69 -3.24 -6.25 -3.39
CA GLY A 69 -3.35 -7.30 -4.40
C GLY A 69 -4.72 -7.27 -5.06
N LEU A 70 -4.98 -8.16 -6.01
CA LEU A 70 -6.36 -8.37 -6.50
C LEU A 70 -7.28 -8.80 -5.35
N VAL A 71 -6.75 -9.64 -4.46
CA VAL A 71 -7.42 -10.16 -3.27
C VAL A 71 -6.48 -10.13 -2.07
N ARG A 72 -7.04 -10.23 -0.87
CA ARG A 72 -6.28 -10.31 0.39
C ARG A 72 -6.93 -11.27 1.38
N LEU A 73 -6.24 -11.53 2.49
CA LEU A 73 -6.82 -12.25 3.62
C LEU A 73 -7.51 -11.29 4.59
N ASP A 74 -8.63 -11.73 5.17
CA ASP A 74 -9.23 -11.10 6.35
C ASP A 74 -8.66 -11.66 7.66
N GLY A 75 -9.19 -11.20 8.81
CA GLY A 75 -8.75 -11.65 10.13
C GLY A 75 -9.04 -13.11 10.44
N ASP A 76 -9.95 -13.73 9.68
CA ASP A 76 -10.33 -15.14 9.78
C ASP A 76 -9.64 -16.01 8.69
N LEU A 77 -8.70 -15.41 7.94
CA LEU A 77 -7.95 -16.03 6.84
C LEU A 77 -8.80 -16.42 5.63
N ASN A 78 -9.96 -15.78 5.44
CA ASN A 78 -10.72 -15.91 4.21
C ASN A 78 -10.13 -15.01 3.13
N VAL A 79 -10.16 -15.48 1.88
CA VAL A 79 -9.84 -14.64 0.72
C VAL A 79 -11.00 -13.69 0.46
N ILE A 80 -10.72 -12.39 0.48
CA ILE A 80 -11.68 -11.31 0.26
C ILE A 80 -11.18 -10.33 -0.81
N PRO A 81 -12.08 -9.53 -1.41
CA PRO A 81 -11.70 -8.46 -2.35
C PRO A 81 -10.70 -7.46 -1.75
N ASP A 82 -9.81 -6.94 -2.61
CA ASP A 82 -8.86 -5.88 -2.30
C ASP A 82 -8.88 -4.82 -3.41
N LEU A 83 -7.87 -4.75 -4.30
CA LEU A 83 -7.88 -3.87 -5.48
C LEU A 83 -8.90 -4.30 -6.54
N ALA A 84 -9.32 -5.57 -6.53
CA ALA A 84 -10.52 -6.00 -7.22
C ALA A 84 -11.74 -5.86 -6.31
N GLU A 85 -12.87 -5.44 -6.85
CA GLU A 85 -14.15 -5.46 -6.12
C GLU A 85 -14.82 -6.85 -6.18
N SER A 86 -14.57 -7.61 -7.24
CA SER A 86 -15.15 -8.93 -7.46
C SER A 86 -14.33 -9.76 -8.45
N TRP A 87 -14.65 -11.05 -8.51
CA TRP A 87 -14.14 -11.94 -9.55
C TRP A 87 -15.15 -13.01 -9.91
N VAL A 88 -15.01 -13.56 -11.11
CA VAL A 88 -15.76 -14.71 -11.61
C VAL A 88 -14.78 -15.81 -12.02
N VAL A 89 -15.13 -17.05 -11.72
CA VAL A 89 -14.38 -18.23 -12.18
C VAL A 89 -15.21 -18.94 -13.24
N ALA A 90 -14.61 -19.22 -14.39
CA ALA A 90 -15.25 -19.97 -15.47
C ALA A 90 -15.60 -21.41 -15.04
N ASP A 91 -16.54 -22.03 -15.74
CA ASP A 91 -17.06 -23.38 -15.40
C ASP A 91 -15.98 -24.48 -15.42
N ASP A 92 -14.90 -24.30 -16.18
CA ASP A 92 -13.76 -25.21 -16.23
C ASP A 92 -12.76 -25.02 -15.08
N GLY A 93 -12.92 -23.96 -14.29
CA GLY A 93 -12.04 -23.61 -13.17
C GLY A 93 -10.67 -23.06 -13.58
N LEU A 94 -10.48 -22.69 -14.85
CA LEU A 94 -9.19 -22.27 -15.40
C LEU A 94 -9.07 -20.77 -15.58
N THR A 95 -10.16 -20.09 -15.92
CA THR A 95 -10.15 -18.64 -16.17
C THR A 95 -10.80 -17.89 -15.01
N TYR A 96 -10.08 -16.89 -14.51
CA TYR A 96 -10.48 -15.99 -13.43
C TYR A 96 -10.54 -14.58 -14.00
N THR A 97 -11.73 -13.97 -13.98
CA THR A 97 -11.92 -12.58 -14.43
C THR A 97 -12.14 -11.71 -13.21
N PHE A 98 -11.25 -10.75 -12.98
CA PHE A 98 -11.31 -9.78 -11.88
C PHE A 98 -11.78 -8.43 -12.40
N THR A 99 -12.67 -7.78 -11.65
CA THR A 99 -13.06 -6.38 -11.88
C THR A 99 -12.39 -5.51 -10.83
N LEU A 100 -11.53 -4.59 -11.27
CA LEU A 100 -10.86 -3.61 -10.43
C LEU A 100 -11.84 -2.55 -9.94
N ARG A 101 -11.62 -2.04 -8.73
CA ARG A 101 -12.44 -0.94 -8.22
C ARG A 101 -12.21 0.33 -9.04
N ASP A 102 -13.27 1.13 -9.17
CA ASP A 102 -13.19 2.46 -9.77
C ASP A 102 -12.38 3.44 -8.91
N ASP A 103 -12.39 3.25 -7.59
CA ASP A 103 -11.72 4.11 -6.62
C ASP A 103 -10.29 3.68 -6.26
N SER A 104 -9.81 2.55 -6.80
CA SER A 104 -8.43 2.09 -6.61
C SER A 104 -7.44 3.09 -7.20
N GLN A 105 -6.63 3.71 -6.34
CA GLN A 105 -5.59 4.66 -6.69
C GLN A 105 -4.29 4.30 -6.00
N PHE A 106 -3.18 4.65 -6.63
CA PHE A 106 -1.89 4.70 -5.98
C PHE A 106 -1.77 5.94 -5.07
N SER A 107 -0.76 5.96 -4.21
CA SER A 107 -0.52 7.05 -3.26
C SER A 107 -0.25 8.42 -3.90
N ASP A 108 0.14 8.46 -5.17
CA ASP A 108 0.30 9.69 -5.94
C ASP A 108 -1.02 10.19 -6.60
N GLY A 109 -2.12 9.47 -6.41
CA GLY A 109 -3.44 9.75 -6.96
C GLY A 109 -3.67 9.21 -8.37
N SER A 110 -2.69 8.54 -8.99
CA SER A 110 -2.89 7.86 -10.27
C SER A 110 -3.80 6.64 -10.08
N PRO A 111 -4.66 6.29 -11.07
CA PRO A 111 -5.55 5.14 -10.94
C PRO A 111 -4.75 3.85 -11.05
N VAL A 112 -5.16 2.82 -10.29
CA VAL A 112 -4.69 1.45 -10.52
C VAL A 112 -5.45 0.87 -11.72
N THR A 113 -4.72 0.29 -12.67
CA THR A 113 -5.24 -0.28 -13.92
C THR A 113 -4.94 -1.77 -14.04
N ALA A 114 -5.63 -2.44 -14.97
CA ALA A 114 -5.36 -3.84 -15.30
C ALA A 114 -3.94 -4.04 -15.85
N ASP A 115 -3.38 -3.06 -16.55
CA ASP A 115 -2.01 -3.09 -17.05
C ASP A 115 -0.99 -3.14 -15.90
N ASP A 116 -1.23 -2.41 -14.80
CA ASP A 116 -0.36 -2.47 -13.61
C ASP A 116 -0.35 -3.88 -13.01
N VAL A 117 -1.50 -4.56 -13.00
CA VAL A 117 -1.63 -5.93 -12.49
C VAL A 117 -0.84 -6.91 -13.36
N VAL A 118 -1.07 -6.89 -14.67
CA VAL A 118 -0.38 -7.80 -15.62
C VAL A 118 1.12 -7.57 -15.57
N TRP A 119 1.54 -6.31 -15.55
CA TRP A 119 2.94 -5.94 -15.45
C TRP A 119 3.55 -6.44 -14.13
N SER A 120 2.87 -6.23 -13.00
CA SER A 120 3.38 -6.65 -11.69
C SER A 120 3.56 -8.17 -11.58
N LEU A 121 2.61 -8.95 -12.10
CA LEU A 121 2.72 -10.41 -12.13
C LEU A 121 3.85 -10.89 -13.04
N THR A 122 4.06 -10.21 -14.17
CA THR A 122 5.17 -10.50 -15.09
C THR A 122 6.51 -10.15 -14.46
N HIS A 123 6.62 -8.97 -13.85
CA HIS A 123 7.80 -8.49 -13.12
C HIS A 123 8.17 -9.40 -11.94
N ALA A 124 7.18 -9.98 -11.26
CA ALA A 124 7.41 -10.96 -10.21
C ALA A 124 7.98 -12.29 -10.73
N LEU A 125 7.77 -12.61 -12.00
CA LEU A 125 8.28 -13.82 -12.63
C LEU A 125 9.61 -13.61 -13.37
N ASP A 126 9.90 -12.39 -13.84
CA ASP A 126 11.11 -12.11 -14.62
C ASP A 126 12.39 -12.53 -13.85
N PRO A 127 13.33 -13.26 -14.48
CA PRO A 127 14.50 -13.83 -13.78
C PRO A 127 15.49 -12.78 -13.23
N ASN A 128 15.38 -11.51 -13.64
CA ASN A 128 16.24 -10.42 -13.19
C ASN A 128 15.65 -9.68 -11.97
N THR A 129 14.34 -9.79 -11.74
CA THR A 129 13.61 -9.04 -10.70
C THR A 129 12.88 -9.97 -9.75
N GLY A 130 12.28 -11.02 -10.27
CA GLY A 130 11.60 -12.09 -9.55
C GLY A 130 12.55 -12.91 -8.71
N GLY A 131 12.33 -12.89 -7.39
CA GLY A 131 12.90 -13.88 -6.49
C GLY A 131 12.24 -15.26 -6.68
N TRP A 132 12.72 -16.25 -5.92
CA TRP A 132 12.14 -17.60 -5.92
C TRP A 132 10.63 -17.63 -5.64
N THR A 133 10.12 -16.60 -4.97
CA THR A 133 8.72 -16.45 -4.54
C THR A 133 7.77 -16.26 -5.70
N GLY A 134 8.19 -15.52 -6.74
CA GLY A 134 7.40 -15.34 -7.96
C GLY A 134 7.08 -16.68 -8.62
N SER A 135 8.12 -17.44 -8.98
CA SER A 135 7.95 -18.78 -9.58
C SER A 135 7.21 -19.74 -8.66
N PHE A 136 7.44 -19.67 -7.35
CA PHE A 136 6.77 -20.55 -6.39
C PHE A 136 5.25 -20.30 -6.29
N TYR A 137 4.81 -19.04 -6.22
CA TYR A 137 3.40 -18.70 -6.03
C TYR A 137 2.62 -18.51 -7.33
N LEU A 138 3.28 -18.13 -8.44
CA LEU A 138 2.61 -17.78 -9.70
C LEU A 138 2.78 -18.82 -10.82
N SER A 139 3.55 -19.90 -10.60
CA SER A 139 3.79 -20.96 -11.62
C SER A 139 2.54 -21.62 -12.22
N ASN A 140 1.40 -21.51 -11.56
CA ASN A 140 0.14 -22.04 -12.07
C ASN A 140 -0.42 -21.24 -13.25
N ILE A 141 -0.04 -19.96 -13.39
CA ILE A 141 -0.50 -19.09 -14.48
C ILE A 141 0.13 -19.58 -15.80
N VAL A 142 -0.68 -19.65 -16.86
CA VAL A 142 -0.19 -20.06 -18.19
C VAL A 142 0.97 -19.15 -18.62
N GLY A 143 2.07 -19.75 -19.07
CA GLY A 143 3.28 -19.03 -19.48
C GLY A 143 4.20 -18.57 -18.34
N ALA A 144 3.85 -18.81 -17.07
CA ALA A 144 4.67 -18.35 -15.94
C ALA A 144 6.09 -18.92 -15.94
N ASN A 145 6.24 -20.21 -16.30
CA ASN A 145 7.56 -20.84 -16.41
C ASN A 145 8.37 -20.26 -17.57
N ASP A 146 7.73 -19.94 -18.70
CA ASP A 146 8.44 -19.36 -19.84
C ASP A 146 9.01 -17.98 -19.50
N VAL A 147 8.26 -17.16 -18.75
CA VAL A 147 8.76 -15.87 -18.23
C VAL A 147 9.89 -16.10 -17.22
N ALA A 148 9.70 -17.00 -16.25
CA ALA A 148 10.69 -17.27 -15.21
C ALA A 148 12.01 -17.85 -15.73
N GLU A 149 11.99 -18.56 -16.85
CA GLU A 149 13.18 -19.07 -17.52
C GLU A 149 13.80 -18.06 -18.51
N GLY A 150 13.16 -16.91 -18.73
CA GLY A 150 13.58 -15.89 -19.70
C GLY A 150 13.30 -16.28 -21.16
N ASN A 151 12.43 -17.26 -21.39
CA ASN A 151 11.99 -17.71 -22.72
C ASN A 151 10.86 -16.83 -23.29
N ALA A 152 10.16 -16.08 -22.44
CA ALA A 152 9.11 -15.14 -22.81
C ALA A 152 9.24 -13.84 -22.02
N MET A 153 8.81 -12.73 -22.62
CA MET A 153 8.76 -11.42 -21.96
C MET A 153 7.37 -11.11 -21.39
N ASP A 154 6.32 -11.72 -21.95
CA ASP A 154 4.94 -11.49 -21.56
C ASP A 154 4.35 -12.73 -20.87
N LEU A 155 3.59 -12.51 -19.82
CA LEU A 155 2.87 -13.58 -19.13
C LEU A 155 1.60 -13.95 -19.90
N ALA A 156 1.67 -15.01 -20.72
CA ALA A 156 0.59 -15.41 -21.63
C ALA A 156 -0.78 -15.63 -20.95
N GLY A 157 -0.79 -16.04 -19.69
CA GLY A 157 -1.99 -16.28 -18.88
C GLY A 157 -2.51 -15.05 -18.13
N ALA A 158 -1.96 -13.85 -18.35
CA ALA A 158 -2.44 -12.63 -17.71
C ALA A 158 -2.75 -11.58 -18.78
N VAL A 159 -4.01 -11.13 -18.83
CA VAL A 159 -4.50 -10.21 -19.87
C VAL A 159 -5.23 -9.05 -19.22
N ALA A 160 -4.86 -7.82 -19.59
CA ALA A 160 -5.66 -6.64 -19.35
C ALA A 160 -6.69 -6.54 -20.47
N VAL A 161 -7.94 -6.94 -20.19
CA VAL A 161 -9.03 -6.92 -21.18
C VAL A 161 -9.44 -5.49 -21.50
N ASP A 162 -9.47 -4.66 -20.45
CA ASP A 162 -9.61 -3.21 -20.47
C ASP A 162 -8.99 -2.64 -19.19
N ASP A 163 -9.05 -1.32 -18.98
CA ASP A 163 -8.44 -0.62 -17.84
C ASP A 163 -8.83 -1.18 -16.46
N LYS A 164 -9.98 -1.85 -16.35
CA LYS A 164 -10.55 -2.33 -15.07
C LYS A 164 -10.82 -3.83 -15.04
N THR A 165 -10.49 -4.55 -16.11
CA THR A 165 -10.78 -5.98 -16.21
C THR A 165 -9.49 -6.76 -16.44
N VAL A 166 -9.14 -7.61 -15.46
CA VAL A 166 -7.98 -8.51 -15.55
C VAL A 166 -8.48 -9.93 -15.73
N GLU A 167 -8.00 -10.62 -16.76
CA GLU A 167 -8.22 -12.04 -16.94
C GLU A 167 -6.94 -12.81 -16.62
N LEU A 168 -7.03 -13.78 -15.70
CA LEU A 168 -5.96 -14.71 -15.38
C LEU A 168 -6.38 -16.13 -15.77
N THR A 169 -5.54 -16.81 -16.55
CA THR A 169 -5.73 -18.21 -16.94
C THR A 169 -4.66 -19.09 -16.31
N ILE A 170 -5.09 -20.12 -15.59
CA ILE A 170 -4.20 -21.13 -14.99
C ILE A 170 -4.15 -22.41 -15.83
N SER A 171 -3.04 -23.13 -15.74
CA SER A 171 -2.74 -24.32 -16.55
C SER A 171 -3.54 -25.57 -16.16
N GLN A 172 -4.08 -25.60 -14.94
CA GLN A 172 -4.93 -26.68 -14.42
C GLN A 172 -5.79 -26.16 -13.26
N PRO A 173 -6.95 -26.77 -12.95
CA PRO A 173 -7.79 -26.31 -11.86
C PRO A 173 -7.05 -26.35 -10.52
N SER A 174 -7.06 -25.24 -9.79
CA SER A 174 -6.36 -25.11 -8.50
C SER A 174 -7.28 -24.46 -7.46
N ALA A 175 -7.67 -25.25 -6.46
CA ALA A 175 -8.55 -24.79 -5.39
C ALA A 175 -7.93 -23.68 -4.51
N TYR A 176 -6.60 -23.51 -4.58
CA TYR A 176 -5.84 -22.56 -3.78
C TYR A 176 -5.31 -21.37 -4.59
N PHE A 177 -5.66 -21.24 -5.88
CA PHE A 177 -5.13 -20.17 -6.73
C PHE A 177 -5.41 -18.77 -6.17
N LEU A 178 -6.65 -18.51 -5.73
CA LEU A 178 -7.01 -17.24 -5.09
C LEU A 178 -6.17 -16.95 -3.84
N SER A 179 -5.83 -17.98 -3.05
CA SER A 179 -4.94 -17.84 -1.90
C SER A 179 -3.49 -17.56 -2.30
N GLN A 180 -3.02 -18.04 -3.45
CA GLN A 180 -1.68 -17.67 -3.97
C GLN A 180 -1.61 -16.18 -4.29
N LEU A 181 -2.69 -15.61 -4.82
CA LEU A 181 -2.78 -14.19 -5.16
C LEU A 181 -2.78 -13.25 -3.94
N THR A 182 -2.84 -13.77 -2.71
CA THR A 182 -2.71 -12.94 -1.50
C THR A 182 -1.25 -12.67 -1.11
N PHE A 183 -0.29 -13.40 -1.67
CA PHE A 183 1.13 -13.29 -1.33
C PHE A 183 1.80 -12.06 -1.95
N GLY A 184 2.95 -11.68 -1.41
CA GLY A 184 3.71 -10.49 -1.83
C GLY A 184 4.03 -10.46 -3.32
N SER A 185 4.32 -11.61 -3.94
CA SER A 185 4.62 -11.70 -5.37
C SER A 185 3.43 -11.35 -6.28
N ALA A 186 2.21 -11.31 -5.74
CA ALA A 186 1.00 -10.94 -6.48
C ALA A 186 0.53 -9.50 -6.15
N LYS A 187 1.36 -8.70 -5.47
CA LYS A 187 1.06 -7.31 -5.15
C LYS A 187 1.29 -6.41 -6.35
N VAL A 188 0.47 -5.37 -6.45
CA VAL A 188 0.40 -4.48 -7.60
C VAL A 188 1.24 -3.24 -7.34
N VAL A 189 2.18 -2.95 -8.23
CA VAL A 189 3.02 -1.74 -8.20
C VAL A 189 2.69 -0.84 -9.39
N SER A 190 3.09 0.43 -9.32
CA SER A 190 2.90 1.36 -10.44
C SER A 190 3.83 1.00 -11.59
N LYS A 191 3.27 0.48 -12.69
CA LYS A 191 4.04 0.19 -13.92
C LYS A 191 4.74 1.45 -14.41
N ALA A 192 4.02 2.57 -14.44
CA ALA A 192 4.53 3.84 -14.93
C ALA A 192 5.76 4.32 -14.13
N GLN A 193 5.73 4.18 -12.80
CA GLN A 193 6.88 4.55 -11.97
C GLN A 193 8.05 3.58 -12.18
N ALA A 194 7.78 2.28 -12.17
CA ALA A 194 8.81 1.26 -12.30
C ALA A 194 9.54 1.34 -13.66
N GLU A 195 8.82 1.65 -14.74
CA GLU A 195 9.41 1.89 -16.06
C GLU A 195 10.19 3.21 -16.15
N ALA A 196 9.75 4.24 -15.42
CA ALA A 196 10.41 5.55 -15.41
C ALA A 196 11.72 5.56 -14.61
N ASP A 197 11.81 4.78 -13.53
CA ASP A 197 13.03 4.63 -12.72
C ASP A 197 13.30 3.16 -12.32
N PRO A 198 13.70 2.29 -13.27
CA PRO A 198 13.82 0.84 -13.05
C PRO A 198 14.81 0.43 -11.95
N THR A 199 15.73 1.32 -11.56
CA THR A 199 16.76 1.05 -10.57
C THR A 199 16.52 1.70 -9.22
N GLY A 200 15.63 2.70 -9.16
CA GLY A 200 15.47 3.56 -7.99
C GLY A 200 14.07 3.55 -7.38
N TRP A 201 13.03 3.18 -8.13
CA TRP A 201 11.63 3.25 -7.69
C TRP A 201 11.39 2.50 -6.37
N GLU A 202 12.07 1.37 -6.16
CA GLU A 202 11.95 0.53 -4.96
C GLU A 202 12.45 1.19 -3.66
N ASN A 203 13.17 2.32 -3.73
CA ASN A 203 13.57 3.11 -2.56
C ASN A 203 12.59 4.23 -2.23
N SER A 204 11.68 4.57 -3.14
CA SER A 204 10.65 5.59 -2.96
C SER A 204 9.40 5.22 -3.75
N PRO A 205 8.76 4.08 -3.41
CA PRO A 205 7.70 3.52 -4.22
C PRO A 205 6.42 4.34 -4.12
N VAL A 206 5.73 4.45 -5.24
CA VAL A 206 4.32 4.79 -5.32
C VAL A 206 3.51 3.53 -5.01
N THR A 207 2.67 3.61 -4.00
CA THR A 207 2.13 2.45 -3.30
C THR A 207 0.63 2.29 -3.55
N SER A 208 0.16 1.06 -3.69
CA SER A 208 -1.26 0.74 -3.95
C SER A 208 -2.04 0.32 -2.70
N GLY A 209 -1.35 0.22 -1.56
CA GLY A 209 -1.90 -0.20 -0.28
C GLY A 209 -2.32 0.97 0.62
N PRO A 210 -2.74 0.67 1.86
CA PRO A 210 -3.23 1.67 2.81
C PRO A 210 -2.16 2.58 3.42
N PHE A 211 -0.88 2.33 3.14
CA PHE A 211 0.22 3.17 3.61
C PHE A 211 1.21 3.45 2.47
N GLN A 212 1.88 4.59 2.59
CA GLN A 212 2.99 5.02 1.76
C GLN A 212 4.25 5.25 2.60
N VAL A 213 5.40 5.20 1.94
CA VAL A 213 6.70 5.47 2.58
C VAL A 213 6.88 6.97 2.74
N GLN A 214 6.94 7.45 3.98
CA GLN A 214 7.36 8.83 4.27
C GLN A 214 8.88 8.94 4.32
N GLU A 215 9.54 7.98 4.97
CA GLU A 215 10.99 8.00 5.18
C GLU A 215 11.52 6.58 5.33
N TRP A 216 12.67 6.29 4.71
CA TRP A 216 13.40 5.05 4.93
C TRP A 216 14.84 5.36 5.32
N ASN A 217 15.11 5.22 6.61
CA ASN A 217 16.44 5.32 7.18
C ASN A 217 17.08 3.93 7.18
N HIS A 218 17.85 3.63 6.13
CA HIS A 218 18.54 2.35 5.98
C HIS A 218 19.32 1.95 7.23
N GLY A 219 19.14 0.69 7.64
CA GLY A 219 19.73 0.14 8.87
C GLY A 219 19.08 0.60 10.17
N GLN A 220 17.99 1.37 10.13
CA GLN A 220 17.36 1.95 11.33
C GLN A 220 15.83 1.79 11.37
N ASN A 221 15.10 2.45 10.47
CA ASN A 221 13.63 2.46 10.47
C ASN A 221 13.03 2.81 9.11
N ILE A 222 11.76 2.47 8.95
CA ILE A 222 10.89 2.94 7.88
C ILE A 222 9.69 3.61 8.55
N ILE A 223 9.38 4.85 8.15
CA ILE A 223 8.21 5.59 8.59
C ILE A 223 7.15 5.49 7.50
N LEU A 224 6.00 4.94 7.87
CA LEU A 224 4.84 4.78 7.01
C LEU A 224 3.75 5.74 7.45
N VAL A 225 3.07 6.34 6.47
CA VAL A 225 1.90 7.20 6.68
C VAL A 225 0.74 6.72 5.82
N PRO A 226 -0.51 6.98 6.21
CA PRO A 226 -1.66 6.71 5.35
C PRO A 226 -1.61 7.48 4.01
#